data_AF-A0AAD9EL84-F1
#
_entry.id   AF-A0AAD9EL84-F1
#
_cell.length_a   1.000
_cell.length_b   1.000
_cell.length_c   1.000
_cell.angle_alpha   90.00
_cell.angle_beta   90.00
_cell.angle_gamma   90.00
#
_symmetry.space_group_name_H-M   'P 1'
#
loop_
_entity.id
_entity.type
_entity.pdbx_description
1 polymer ?
#
loop_
_entity_poly.entity_id
_entity_poly.type
_entity_poly.pdbx_seq_one_letter_code
_entity_poly.pdbx_strand_id
1 'polypeptide(L)'
;SSPTAATSLAHNTTASDELFALFLTPCHTTPWRSHLHHPSLRARALTCEPPLHTAPNSPERLNYRDEADRFYDDPQLFMSTELWPTSSSTTAATAEQIPRYIIGFEGIEPWLADFFLRGAGKHLGVAPKRVWQGWNGFFNEDSRRRGKLVVWDTGLYTTKS
;
A
#
# COMPACT_ATOMS: atom_id res chain seq x y z
N SER A 1 -31.80 -16.44 29.77
CA SER A 1 -31.04 -16.50 28.51
C SER A 1 -30.62 -15.10 28.14
N SER A 2 -29.36 -14.76 28.38
CA SER A 2 -28.79 -13.43 28.11
C SER A 2 -28.28 -13.38 26.66
N PRO A 3 -28.46 -12.27 25.92
CA PRO A 3 -27.74 -12.09 24.66
C PRO A 3 -26.34 -11.54 24.94
N THR A 4 -25.34 -12.23 24.42
CA THR A 4 -23.92 -11.89 24.47
C THR A 4 -23.64 -10.62 23.67
N ALA A 5 -23.08 -9.60 24.31
CA ALA A 5 -22.63 -8.38 23.65
C ALA A 5 -21.39 -8.68 22.80
N ALA A 6 -21.50 -8.49 21.48
CA ALA A 6 -20.34 -8.45 20.59
C ALA A 6 -19.68 -7.07 20.72
N THR A 7 -18.49 -7.02 21.33
CA THR A 7 -17.66 -5.81 21.40
C THR A 7 -17.11 -5.51 20.01
N SER A 8 -17.67 -4.53 19.31
CA SER A 8 -17.01 -3.93 18.15
C SER A 8 -15.92 -2.99 18.64
N LEU A 9 -14.66 -3.25 18.26
CA LEU A 9 -13.61 -2.25 18.35
C LEU A 9 -13.91 -1.16 17.32
N ALA A 10 -14.64 -0.12 17.73
CA ALA A 10 -14.74 1.10 16.97
C ALA A 10 -13.34 1.76 16.92
N HIS A 11 -12.64 1.58 15.81
CA HIS A 11 -11.51 2.43 15.48
C HIS A 11 -12.04 3.85 15.32
N ASN A 12 -11.48 4.79 16.08
CA ASN A 12 -11.86 6.20 16.04
C ASN A 12 -11.28 6.84 14.77
N THR A 13 -11.81 6.46 13.62
CA THR A 13 -11.34 6.87 12.29
C THR A 13 -11.66 8.34 12.05
N THR A 14 -10.65 9.16 11.79
CA THR A 14 -10.85 10.54 11.32
C THR A 14 -11.19 10.55 9.82
N ALA A 15 -11.88 11.58 9.33
CA ALA A 15 -12.20 11.70 7.90
C ALA A 15 -10.97 11.64 6.98
N SER A 16 -9.78 12.00 7.49
CA SER A 16 -8.50 11.85 6.78
C SER A 16 -7.95 10.43 6.74
N ASP A 17 -8.17 9.65 7.80
CA ASP A 17 -7.82 8.22 7.82
C ASP A 17 -8.77 7.42 6.91
N GLU A 18 -10.03 7.85 6.81
CA GLU A 18 -11.03 7.27 5.90
C GLU A 18 -10.65 7.46 4.43
N LEU A 19 -10.01 8.57 4.07
CA LEU A 19 -9.60 8.88 2.71
C LEU A 19 -8.08 8.70 2.54
N PHE A 20 -7.55 7.56 2.98
CA PHE A 20 -6.17 7.19 2.70
C PHE A 20 -6.04 6.30 1.45
N ALA A 21 -5.21 6.73 0.50
CA ALA A 21 -4.85 6.01 -0.71
C ALA A 21 -3.35 5.67 -0.77
N LEU A 22 -3.02 4.39 -0.99
CA LEU A 22 -1.64 3.92 -1.13
C LEU A 22 -1.37 3.45 -2.57
N PHE A 23 -0.37 4.05 -3.21
CA PHE A 23 0.08 3.71 -4.55
C PHE A 23 1.27 2.76 -4.49
N LEU A 24 1.03 1.47 -4.79
CA LEU A 24 2.03 0.43 -4.98
C LEU A 24 2.35 0.31 -6.48
N THR A 25 2.86 1.40 -7.04
CA THR A 25 3.26 1.53 -8.46
C THR A 25 4.72 1.95 -8.56
N PRO A 26 5.43 1.68 -9.67
CA PRO A 26 6.78 2.23 -9.87
C PRO A 26 6.73 3.76 -9.91
N CYS A 27 7.73 4.44 -9.34
CA CYS A 27 7.64 5.84 -8.89
C CYS A 27 7.33 6.92 -9.93
N HIS A 28 7.48 6.64 -11.22
CA HIS A 28 7.19 7.60 -12.31
C HIS A 28 5.99 7.20 -13.16
N THR A 29 5.11 6.34 -12.64
CA THR A 29 4.00 5.79 -13.43
C THR A 29 2.67 6.51 -13.22
N THR A 30 2.45 7.10 -12.04
CA THR A 30 1.19 7.78 -11.71
C THR A 30 1.49 9.21 -11.23
N PRO A 31 1.08 10.27 -11.96
CA PRO A 31 1.32 11.66 -11.55
C PRO A 31 0.33 12.12 -10.48
N TRP A 32 0.15 11.31 -9.43
CA TRP A 32 -0.89 11.52 -8.42
C TRP A 32 -0.69 12.85 -7.67
N ARG A 33 0.55 13.21 -7.33
CA ARG A 33 0.85 14.42 -6.54
C ARG A 33 0.41 15.73 -7.20
N SER A 34 0.26 15.79 -8.52
CA SER A 34 -0.17 17.00 -9.25
C SER A 34 -1.63 16.97 -9.70
N HIS A 35 -2.28 15.80 -9.66
CA HIS A 35 -3.67 15.63 -10.14
C HIS A 35 -4.66 15.31 -9.02
N LEU A 36 -4.17 14.86 -7.86
CA LEU A 36 -4.98 14.37 -6.76
C LEU A 36 -4.82 15.28 -5.54
N HIS A 37 -5.58 16.37 -5.54
CA HIS A 37 -5.62 17.35 -4.47
C HIS A 37 -7.00 17.38 -3.82
N HIS A 38 -7.10 16.90 -2.57
CA HIS A 38 -8.30 17.04 -1.76
C HIS A 38 -7.89 17.23 -0.29
N PRO A 39 -8.44 18.21 0.45
CA PRO A 39 -7.95 18.58 1.79
C PRO A 39 -7.96 17.44 2.83
N SER A 40 -8.90 16.50 2.70
CA SER A 40 -9.02 15.34 3.59
C SER A 40 -8.43 14.06 2.99
N LEU A 41 -7.90 14.07 1.77
CA LEU A 41 -7.30 12.88 1.18
C LEU A 41 -5.83 12.80 1.61
N ARG A 42 -5.49 11.72 2.31
CA ARG A 42 -4.10 11.32 2.51
C ARG A 42 -3.71 10.39 1.36
N ALA A 43 -2.55 10.64 0.75
CA ALA A 43 -2.02 9.73 -0.27
C ALA A 43 -0.51 9.52 -0.08
N ARG A 44 -0.08 8.28 -0.30
CA ARG A 44 1.34 7.88 -0.27
C ARG A 44 1.64 7.03 -1.50
N ALA A 45 2.84 7.14 -2.04
CA ALA A 45 3.37 6.23 -3.05
C ALA A 45 4.74 5.71 -2.64
N LEU A 46 5.15 4.60 -3.25
CA LEU A 46 6.54 4.15 -3.19
C LEU A 46 7.46 5.27 -3.70
N THR A 47 8.50 5.57 -2.92
CA THR A 47 9.49 6.61 -3.20
C THR A 47 10.70 6.06 -3.93
N CYS A 48 11.28 6.88 -4.82
CA CYS A 48 12.51 6.61 -5.55
C CYS A 48 13.55 7.70 -5.29
N GLU A 49 13.52 8.32 -4.10
CA GLU A 49 14.45 9.39 -3.76
C GLU A 49 15.87 8.83 -3.65
N PRO A 50 16.86 9.43 -4.32
CA PRO A 50 18.24 8.99 -4.21
C PRO A 50 18.79 9.25 -2.81
N PRO A 51 19.74 8.45 -2.31
CA PRO A 51 20.30 8.62 -0.98
C PRO A 51 21.12 9.90 -0.94
N LEU A 52 20.61 10.95 -0.28
CA LEU A 52 21.25 12.27 -0.23
C LEU A 52 22.48 12.32 0.68
N HIS A 53 22.60 11.37 1.61
CA HIS A 53 23.66 11.36 2.64
C HIS A 53 24.84 10.43 2.34
N THR A 54 24.88 9.80 1.16
CA THR A 54 25.97 8.90 0.78
C THR A 54 27.04 9.63 -0.04
N ALA A 55 28.28 9.14 -0.02
CA ALA A 55 29.36 9.71 -0.83
C ALA A 55 29.24 9.27 -2.31
N PRO A 56 29.57 10.12 -3.30
CA PRO A 56 29.56 9.72 -4.71
C PRO A 56 30.45 8.49 -4.93
N ASN A 57 30.00 7.56 -5.79
CA ASN A 57 30.70 6.29 -6.07
C ASN A 57 30.98 5.39 -4.85
N SER A 58 30.32 5.63 -3.71
CA SER A 58 30.42 4.72 -2.57
C SER A 58 29.70 3.39 -2.86
N PRO A 59 30.17 2.27 -2.29
CA PRO A 59 29.45 1.01 -2.34
C PRO A 59 28.01 1.14 -1.82
N GLU A 60 27.78 2.00 -0.82
CA GLU A 60 26.47 2.29 -0.27
C GLU A 60 25.52 2.93 -1.30
N ARG A 61 26.01 3.88 -2.11
CA ARG A 61 25.22 4.49 -3.18
C ARG A 61 24.99 3.53 -4.35
N LEU A 62 25.99 2.71 -4.70
CA LEU A 62 25.90 1.75 -5.81
C LEU A 62 24.92 0.61 -5.52
N ASN A 63 24.78 0.22 -4.25
CA ASN A 63 23.86 -0.83 -3.81
C ASN A 63 22.55 -0.28 -3.24
N TYR A 64 22.31 1.03 -3.39
CA TYR A 64 21.06 1.63 -2.91
C TYR A 64 19.88 1.05 -3.69
N ARG A 65 18.83 0.71 -2.94
CA ARG A 65 17.54 0.26 -3.46
C ARG A 65 16.48 1.15 -2.89
N ASP A 66 15.61 1.68 -3.76
CA ASP A 66 14.49 2.49 -3.31
C ASP A 66 13.29 1.64 -2.85
N GLU A 67 12.20 2.28 -2.39
CA GLU A 67 11.02 1.55 -1.92
C GLU A 67 10.36 0.73 -3.03
N ALA A 68 10.36 1.24 -4.27
CA ALA A 68 9.79 0.51 -5.40
C ALA A 68 10.62 -0.74 -5.71
N ASP A 69 11.94 -0.61 -5.77
CA ASP A 69 12.84 -1.73 -6.00
C ASP A 69 12.70 -2.81 -4.93
N ARG A 70 12.59 -2.44 -3.65
CA ARG A 70 12.38 -3.42 -2.57
C ARG A 70 11.01 -4.09 -2.63
N PHE A 71 9.96 -3.31 -2.87
CA PHE A 71 8.59 -3.86 -3.00
C PHE A 71 8.46 -4.85 -4.17
N TYR A 72 9.02 -4.54 -5.34
CA TYR A 72 8.86 -5.39 -6.53
C TYR A 72 9.76 -6.64 -6.52
N ASP A 73 10.78 -6.68 -5.66
CA ASP A 73 11.67 -7.84 -5.50
C ASP A 73 11.16 -8.83 -4.46
N ASP A 74 10.75 -8.35 -3.28
CA ASP A 74 10.07 -9.17 -2.27
C ASP A 74 8.85 -8.43 -1.69
N PRO A 75 7.69 -8.52 -2.36
CA PRO A 75 6.49 -7.80 -1.93
C PRO A 75 5.99 -8.28 -0.57
N GLN A 76 6.18 -9.55 -0.21
CA GLN A 76 5.73 -10.09 1.08
C GLN A 76 6.59 -9.57 2.23
N LEU A 77 7.91 -9.56 2.06
CA LEU A 77 8.83 -8.99 3.04
C LEU A 77 8.59 -7.49 3.20
N PHE A 78 8.49 -6.74 2.10
CA PHE A 78 8.23 -5.30 2.14
C PHE A 78 6.93 -4.98 2.88
N MET A 79 5.82 -5.65 2.53
CA MET A 79 4.54 -5.41 3.21
C MET A 79 4.57 -5.78 4.70
N SER A 80 5.28 -6.85 5.08
CA SER A 80 5.34 -7.33 6.48
C SER A 80 6.38 -6.63 7.36
N THR A 81 7.28 -5.81 6.80
CA THR A 81 8.35 -5.16 7.57
C THR A 81 8.36 -3.65 7.44
N GLU A 82 7.99 -3.11 6.27
CA GLU A 82 8.03 -1.67 6.00
C GLU A 82 6.63 -1.02 6.01
N LEU A 83 5.59 -1.71 5.54
CA LEU A 83 4.23 -1.17 5.56
C LEU A 83 3.47 -1.53 6.84
N TRP A 84 3.32 -2.82 7.12
CA TRP A 84 2.47 -3.33 8.19
C TRP A 84 3.20 -4.35 9.06
N PRO A 85 4.21 -3.91 9.84
CA PRO A 85 4.98 -4.80 10.71
C PRO A 85 4.13 -5.42 11.82
N THR A 86 4.35 -6.71 12.08
CA THR A 86 3.64 -7.47 13.13
C THR A 86 4.21 -7.24 14.53
N SER A 87 5.42 -6.68 14.66
CA SER A 87 6.10 -6.51 15.96
C SER A 87 5.75 -5.18 16.63
N SER A 88 5.33 -5.26 17.89
CA SER A 88 5.16 -4.12 18.80
C SER A 88 6.47 -3.44 19.23
N SER A 89 7.63 -3.99 18.84
CA SER A 89 8.96 -3.42 19.14
C SER A 89 9.35 -2.28 18.19
N THR A 90 8.72 -2.20 17.01
CA THR A 90 8.73 -0.99 16.21
C THR A 90 7.68 -0.06 16.80
N THR A 91 8.08 1.11 17.28
CA THR A 91 7.12 2.13 17.74
C THR A 91 6.02 2.28 16.69
N ALA A 92 4.75 2.19 17.10
CA ALA A 92 3.58 2.36 16.24
C ALA A 92 3.65 3.62 15.32
N ALA A 93 4.54 4.56 15.63
CA ALA A 93 4.92 5.71 14.82
C ALA A 93 5.48 5.40 13.42
N THR A 94 5.98 4.19 13.13
CA THR A 94 6.54 3.86 11.80
C THR A 94 5.71 2.88 10.97
N ALA A 95 4.70 2.25 11.57
CA ALA A 95 3.79 1.38 10.83
C ALA A 95 2.83 2.25 10.01
N GLU A 96 2.71 1.95 8.72
CA GLU A 96 1.72 2.62 7.87
C GLU A 96 0.33 2.20 8.33
N GLN A 97 -0.62 3.14 8.34
CA GLN A 97 -2.02 2.75 8.58
C GLN A 97 -2.51 1.90 7.41
N ILE A 98 -3.57 1.12 7.60
CA ILE A 98 -4.18 0.42 6.47
C ILE A 98 -4.90 1.46 5.58
N PRO A 99 -4.62 1.54 4.27
CA PRO A 99 -5.34 2.44 3.39
C PRO A 99 -6.77 1.99 3.17
N ARG A 100 -7.65 2.93 2.83
CA ARG A 100 -8.95 2.59 2.24
C ARG A 100 -8.77 2.05 0.84
N TYR A 101 -7.90 2.70 0.05
CA TYR A 101 -7.64 2.33 -1.33
C TYR A 101 -6.19 1.95 -1.55
N ILE A 102 -5.96 0.78 -2.14
CA ILE A 102 -4.67 0.39 -2.71
C ILE A 102 -4.75 0.57 -4.21
N ILE A 103 -3.76 1.24 -4.80
CA ILE A 103 -3.67 1.49 -6.23
C ILE A 103 -2.39 0.83 -6.74
N GLY A 104 -2.50 0.06 -7.82
CA GLY A 104 -1.37 -0.68 -8.37
C GLY A 104 -1.70 -1.31 -9.70
N PHE A 105 -0.71 -1.95 -10.32
CA PHE A 105 -0.94 -2.72 -11.53
C PHE A 105 -1.52 -4.09 -11.21
N GLU A 106 -2.39 -4.59 -12.06
CA GLU A 106 -3.05 -5.90 -11.92
C GLU A 106 -2.08 -7.04 -11.60
N GLY A 107 -0.83 -6.96 -12.09
CA GLY A 107 0.23 -7.91 -11.77
C GLY A 107 0.55 -8.09 -10.27
N ILE A 108 0.21 -7.13 -9.40
CA ILE A 108 0.44 -7.22 -7.95
C ILE A 108 -0.71 -7.89 -7.19
N GLU A 109 -1.86 -8.11 -7.84
CA GLU A 109 -3.05 -8.67 -7.19
C GLU A 109 -2.80 -10.00 -6.48
N PRO A 110 -2.08 -10.97 -7.06
CA PRO A 110 -1.76 -12.21 -6.37
C PRO A 110 -0.99 -11.97 -5.07
N TRP A 111 -0.10 -10.99 -5.05
CA TRP A 111 0.71 -10.65 -3.88
C TRP A 111 -0.13 -10.02 -2.76
N LEU A 112 -1.08 -9.14 -3.12
CA LEU A 112 -2.05 -8.59 -2.17
C LEU A 112 -2.94 -9.70 -1.59
N ALA A 113 -3.41 -10.61 -2.44
CA ALA A 113 -4.24 -11.74 -2.00
C ALA A 113 -3.45 -12.69 -1.09
N ASP A 114 -2.19 -13.01 -1.43
CA ASP A 114 -1.31 -13.81 -0.57
C ASP A 114 -1.11 -13.14 0.78
N PHE A 115 -0.74 -11.85 0.80
CA PHE A 115 -0.43 -11.15 2.02
C PHE A 115 -1.63 -11.02 2.96
N PHE A 116 -2.77 -10.50 2.45
CA PHE A 116 -3.93 -10.17 3.28
C PHE A 116 -4.84 -11.36 3.57
N LEU A 117 -4.96 -12.34 2.67
CA LEU A 117 -5.91 -13.45 2.87
C LEU A 117 -5.25 -14.69 3.48
N ARG A 118 -3.95 -14.89 3.24
CA ARG A 118 -3.24 -16.14 3.59
C ARG A 118 -1.99 -15.92 4.45
N GLY A 119 -1.33 -14.78 4.32
CA GLY A 119 0.02 -14.54 4.82
C GLY A 119 0.09 -13.66 6.06
N ALA A 120 1.21 -12.96 6.20
CA ALA A 120 1.54 -12.16 7.38
C ALA A 120 0.48 -11.08 7.69
N GLY A 121 -0.16 -10.51 6.67
CA GLY A 121 -1.20 -9.49 6.81
C GLY A 121 -2.59 -10.01 7.18
N LYS A 122 -2.80 -11.33 7.33
CA LYS A 122 -4.14 -11.90 7.60
C LYS A 122 -4.81 -11.34 8.85
N HIS A 123 -4.02 -11.02 9.87
CA HIS A 123 -4.51 -10.46 11.13
C HIS A 123 -5.08 -9.04 10.98
N LEU A 124 -4.83 -8.35 9.85
CA LEU A 124 -5.28 -6.99 9.57
C LEU A 124 -6.76 -6.94 9.16
N GLY A 125 -7.40 -8.09 8.88
CA GLY A 125 -8.83 -8.15 8.53
C GLY A 125 -9.18 -7.54 7.17
N VAL A 126 -8.18 -7.27 6.33
CA VAL A 126 -8.32 -6.67 5.01
C VAL A 126 -8.74 -7.70 3.97
N ALA A 127 -9.70 -7.35 3.13
CA ALA A 127 -10.14 -8.19 2.01
C ALA A 127 -10.24 -7.32 0.75
N PRO A 128 -9.13 -7.14 0.01
CA PRO A 128 -9.09 -6.21 -1.12
C PRO A 128 -10.08 -6.62 -2.22
N LYS A 129 -10.90 -5.67 -2.68
CA LYS A 129 -11.83 -5.87 -3.80
C LYS A 129 -11.60 -4.83 -4.87
N ARG A 130 -11.49 -5.26 -6.13
CA ARG A 130 -11.41 -4.33 -7.27
C ARG A 130 -12.66 -3.45 -7.29
N VAL A 131 -12.49 -2.14 -7.21
CA VAL A 131 -13.58 -1.16 -7.32
C VAL A 131 -13.46 -0.30 -8.57
N TRP A 132 -12.28 -0.23 -9.16
CA TRP A 132 -12.04 0.44 -10.44
C TRP A 132 -10.85 -0.18 -11.18
N GLN A 133 -10.85 -0.09 -12.50
CA GLN A 133 -9.69 -0.41 -13.32
C GLN A 133 -9.61 0.49 -14.55
N GLY A 134 -8.39 0.82 -14.97
CA GLY A 134 -8.08 1.64 -16.12
C GLY A 134 -7.07 0.98 -17.04
N TRP A 135 -7.17 1.30 -18.33
CA TRP A 135 -6.25 0.79 -19.34
C TRP A 135 -4.86 1.44 -19.21
N ASN A 136 -3.79 0.65 -19.44
CA ASN A 136 -2.40 1.02 -19.17
C ASN A 136 -1.47 0.87 -20.40
N GLY A 137 -1.99 0.96 -21.62
CA GLY A 137 -1.18 0.81 -22.84
C GLY A 137 -1.21 -0.59 -23.47
N PHE A 138 -0.77 -0.69 -24.73
CA PHE A 138 -0.61 -1.94 -25.47
C PHE A 138 0.74 -2.63 -25.21
N PHE A 139 1.79 -1.85 -24.91
CA PHE A 139 3.15 -2.33 -24.69
C PHE A 139 3.78 -1.56 -23.52
N ASN A 140 4.17 -2.27 -22.46
CA ASN A 140 5.00 -1.72 -21.40
C ASN A 140 6.26 -2.57 -21.31
N GLU A 141 7.43 -1.96 -21.54
CA GLU A 141 8.74 -2.60 -21.39
C GLU A 141 9.05 -2.91 -19.91
N ASP A 142 8.42 -2.19 -18.98
CA ASP A 142 8.51 -2.45 -17.55
C ASP A 142 7.52 -3.52 -17.11
N SER A 143 8.04 -4.71 -16.79
CA SER A 143 7.25 -5.86 -16.30
C SER A 143 6.49 -5.55 -15.00
N ARG A 144 6.91 -4.55 -14.22
CA ARG A 144 6.23 -4.08 -13.00
C ARG A 144 4.90 -3.39 -13.30
N ARG A 145 4.69 -2.97 -14.56
CA ARG A 145 3.45 -2.34 -15.07
C ARG A 145 2.53 -3.34 -15.77
N ARG A 146 2.62 -4.63 -15.46
CA ARG A 146 1.83 -5.68 -16.12
C ARG A 146 0.34 -5.54 -15.83
N GLY A 147 -0.45 -5.47 -16.90
CA GLY A 147 -1.91 -5.43 -16.86
C GLY A 147 -2.48 -4.03 -16.63
N LYS A 148 -3.74 -3.97 -16.20
CA LYS A 148 -4.47 -2.72 -15.95
C LYS A 148 -3.96 -2.00 -14.70
N LEU A 149 -4.16 -0.68 -14.64
CA LEU A 149 -4.11 0.02 -13.35
C LEU A 149 -5.41 -0.29 -12.60
N VAL A 150 -5.33 -0.70 -11.35
CA VAL A 150 -6.47 -1.16 -10.56
C VAL A 150 -6.50 -0.42 -9.24
N VAL A 151 -7.71 -0.14 -8.76
CA VAL A 151 -7.98 0.35 -7.41
C VAL A 151 -8.70 -0.75 -6.65
N TRP A 152 -8.14 -1.14 -5.51
CA TRP A 152 -8.74 -2.06 -4.57
C TRP A 152 -9.23 -1.31 -3.32
N ASP A 153 -10.48 -1.54 -2.92
CA ASP A 153 -11.00 -1.15 -1.61
C ASP A 153 -10.63 -2.22 -0.59
N THR A 154 -10.07 -1.83 0.57
CA THR A 154 -9.60 -2.77 1.60
C THR A 154 -10.73 -3.35 2.47
N GLY A 155 -11.93 -2.78 2.40
CA GLY A 155 -13.11 -3.25 3.11
C GLY A 155 -13.19 -2.85 4.59
N LEU A 156 -12.21 -2.10 5.10
CA LEU A 156 -12.20 -1.67 6.51
C LEU A 156 -13.06 -0.43 6.78
N TYR A 157 -13.38 0.36 5.75
CA TYR A 157 -14.01 1.68 5.86
C TYR A 157 -15.46 1.72 5.35
N THR A 158 -16.11 0.56 5.21
CA THR A 158 -17.52 0.51 4.82
C THR A 158 -18.39 0.92 6.01
N THR A 159 -18.89 2.15 5.99
CA THR A 159 -20.05 2.53 6.79
C THR A 159 -21.25 1.73 6.29
N LYS A 160 -21.80 0.83 7.10
CA LYS A 160 -23.20 0.44 6.94
C LYS A 160 -24.02 1.69 7.27
N SER A 161 -24.55 2.34 6.25
CA SER A 161 -25.76 3.18 6.38
C SER A 161 -26.96 2.29 6.67
#